data_AF-A0A5N6KVX5-F1
#
_entry.id   AF-A0A5N6KVX5-F1
#
_cell.length_a   1.000
_cell.length_b   1.000
_cell.length_c   1.000
_cell.angle_alpha   90.00
_cell.angle_beta   90.00
_cell.angle_gamma   90.00
#
_symmetry.space_group_name_H-M   'P 1'
#
loop_
_entity.id
_entity.type
_entity.pdbx_description
1 polymer ?
#
loop_
_entity_poly.entity_id
_entity_poly.type
_entity_poly.pdbx_seq_one_letter_code
_entity_poly.pdbx_strand_id
1 'polypeptide(L)'
;MLVDASPRSAQDVIAYHKQKYNEGVQDGSIIPFTYPMFSLGLAVVVVFMLIPPQSPFDTPLTRWAVVTFMAYWHVWIIVNCRSFNEAPSFGIGIVSACLILWTATTLIFHDSKREFKRIESKTYVRHRGEWWGLKKPRVAQEAEAEAEESSNRRMSNGNSAVHSLKKMGGQADLKATADSQSAKTSATPSAAEEAPSNEYFWQGYPSGPLIERLDWVADLYCSFRGTGWNWLISGLPGPPHHIQAQLSSPSPNSLASVHRSTSLPISRAGVPRFDTFRASILHTTWLLTSGYIALDACLTLITHDPYFWGLTSAPVPAFLPAPLHTSWALARAYRLVLSMTLIWLCLRTFFALAPLVYVGALGPRRLGPRGEPWLYPDHYGAAGGERGRGVRVEWGVACVRQRDADG
;
A
#
# COMPACT_ATOMS: atom_id res chain seq x y z
N MET A 1 -2.49 54.91 16.17
CA MET A 1 -1.04 54.93 15.89
C MET A 1 -0.58 53.48 15.77
N LEU A 2 -0.32 52.99 14.56
CA LEU A 2 0.52 51.82 14.24
C LEU A 2 0.61 51.76 12.71
N VAL A 3 1.16 52.83 12.14
CA VAL A 3 1.78 52.82 10.82
C VAL A 3 3.27 52.56 11.14
N ASP A 4 3.92 51.61 10.47
CA ASP A 4 5.36 51.27 10.57
C ASP A 4 5.84 50.10 11.45
N ALA A 5 5.09 49.00 11.54
CA ALA A 5 5.70 47.71 11.90
C ALA A 5 5.48 46.67 10.80
N SER A 6 6.02 46.93 9.60
CA SER A 6 6.23 45.83 8.65
C SER A 6 7.02 44.73 9.35
N PRO A 7 6.59 43.46 9.25
CA PRO A 7 7.26 42.37 9.94
C PRO A 7 8.74 42.34 9.56
N ARG A 8 9.62 42.36 10.57
CA ARG A 8 11.07 42.40 10.37
C ARG A 8 11.64 41.00 10.16
N SER A 9 10.91 39.98 10.59
CA SER A 9 11.27 38.57 10.47
C SER A 9 10.04 37.68 10.28
N ALA A 10 10.26 36.46 9.77
CA ALA A 10 9.23 35.42 9.70
C ALA A 10 8.63 35.09 11.07
N GLN A 11 9.42 35.19 12.15
CA GLN A 11 8.93 34.95 13.50
C GLN A 11 7.90 35.98 13.94
N ASP A 12 8.08 37.25 13.56
CA ASP A 12 7.13 38.32 13.84
C ASP A 12 5.79 38.07 13.13
N VAL A 13 5.85 37.56 11.89
CA VAL A 13 4.66 37.18 11.10
C VAL A 13 3.90 36.05 11.78
N ILE A 14 4.61 35.00 12.20
CA ILE A 14 4.02 33.86 12.92
C ILE A 14 3.38 34.33 14.24
N ALA A 15 4.07 35.18 15.00
CA ALA A 15 3.56 35.71 16.25
C ALA A 15 2.29 36.55 16.05
N TYR A 16 2.28 37.42 15.03
CA TYR A 16 1.12 38.22 14.65
C TYR A 16 -0.09 37.35 14.26
N HIS A 17 0.10 36.36 13.38
CA HIS A 17 -0.99 35.45 13.00
C HIS A 17 -1.48 34.60 14.17
N LYS A 18 -0.60 34.22 15.09
CA LYS A 18 -0.97 33.48 16.31
C LYS A 18 -1.84 34.31 17.23
N GLN A 19 -1.47 35.58 17.43
CA GLN A 19 -2.26 36.50 18.22
C GLN A 19 -3.65 36.69 17.60
N LYS A 20 -3.72 37.00 16.30
CA LYS A 20 -4.99 37.18 15.58
C LYS A 20 -5.88 35.93 15.62
N TYR A 21 -5.29 34.74 15.51
CA TYR A 21 -6.01 33.49 15.66
C TYR A 21 -6.60 33.34 17.07
N ASN A 22 -5.80 33.61 18.11
CA ASN A 22 -6.25 33.51 19.50
C ASN A 22 -7.36 34.49 19.84
N GLU A 23 -7.24 35.75 19.39
CA GLU A 23 -8.29 36.78 19.52
C GLU A 23 -9.57 36.30 18.83
N GLY A 24 -9.47 35.79 17.60
CA GLY A 24 -10.64 35.29 16.87
C GLY A 24 -11.31 34.09 17.53
N VAL A 25 -10.55 33.22 18.21
CA VAL A 25 -11.09 32.09 19.00
C VAL A 25 -11.78 32.60 20.27
N GLN A 26 -11.22 33.60 20.95
CA GLN A 26 -11.81 34.19 22.16
C GLN A 26 -13.14 34.91 21.85
N ASP A 27 -13.19 35.64 20.74
CA ASP A 27 -14.37 36.38 20.29
C ASP A 27 -15.41 35.49 19.58
N GLY A 28 -15.11 34.19 19.40
CA GLY A 28 -15.99 33.22 18.75
C GLY A 28 -16.12 33.36 17.23
N SER A 29 -15.33 34.24 16.61
CA SER A 29 -15.30 34.40 15.14
C SER A 29 -14.58 33.26 14.41
N ILE A 30 -13.68 32.56 15.10
CA ILE A 30 -12.93 31.42 14.58
C ILE A 30 -13.33 30.16 15.35
N ILE A 31 -13.78 29.15 14.62
CA ILE A 31 -13.97 27.81 15.17
C ILE A 31 -12.65 27.04 15.04
N PRO A 32 -11.98 26.71 16.16
CA PRO A 32 -10.72 25.99 16.10
C PRO A 32 -10.96 24.55 15.65
N PHE A 33 -10.05 24.06 14.82
CA PHE A 33 -9.97 22.63 14.53
C PHE A 33 -9.65 21.85 15.82
N THR A 34 -10.52 20.91 16.21
CA THR A 34 -10.34 20.08 17.41
C THR A 34 -10.63 18.61 17.11
N TYR A 35 -9.89 17.72 17.78
CA TYR A 35 -10.28 16.31 17.91
C TYR A 35 -11.18 16.17 19.15
N PRO A 36 -12.26 15.37 19.10
CA PRO A 36 -12.63 14.41 18.06
C PRO A 36 -13.58 14.92 16.95
N MET A 37 -13.87 16.23 16.90
CA MET A 37 -14.85 16.81 15.97
C MET A 37 -14.56 16.43 14.50
N PHE A 38 -13.28 16.46 14.11
CA PHE A 38 -12.87 16.04 12.76
C PHE A 38 -13.21 14.59 12.42
N SER A 39 -13.00 13.69 13.38
CA SER A 39 -13.19 12.25 13.18
C SER A 39 -14.66 11.82 13.21
N LEU A 40 -15.60 12.71 13.57
CA LEU A 40 -17.01 12.33 13.73
C LEU A 40 -17.63 11.78 12.44
N GLY A 41 -17.37 12.43 11.31
CA GLY A 41 -17.85 11.94 10.01
C GLY A 41 -17.37 10.51 9.75
N LEU A 42 -16.06 10.28 9.87
CA LEU A 42 -15.47 8.96 9.67
C LEU A 42 -16.00 7.95 10.70
N ALA A 43 -16.22 8.36 11.96
CA ALA A 43 -16.76 7.49 12.99
C ALA A 43 -18.16 6.97 12.62
N VAL A 44 -19.03 7.82 12.05
CA VAL A 44 -20.36 7.39 11.56
C VAL A 44 -20.22 6.37 10.44
N VAL A 45 -19.29 6.59 9.51
CA VAL A 45 -19.01 5.64 8.42
C VAL A 45 -18.48 4.31 8.95
N VAL A 46 -17.55 4.34 9.91
CA VAL A 46 -17.01 3.13 10.55
C VAL A 46 -18.11 2.38 11.28
N VAL A 47 -18.96 3.05 12.06
CA VAL A 47 -20.10 2.42 12.76
C VAL A 47 -21.04 1.75 11.75
N PHE A 48 -21.37 2.41 10.64
CA PHE A 48 -22.17 1.79 9.58
C PHE A 48 -21.46 0.58 8.95
N MET A 49 -20.15 0.68 8.72
CA MET A 49 -19.38 -0.41 8.16
C MET A 49 -19.33 -1.61 9.09
N LEU A 50 -19.29 -1.43 10.41
CA LEU A 50 -19.28 -2.53 11.40
C LEU A 50 -20.60 -3.33 11.46
N ILE A 51 -21.68 -2.81 10.90
CA ILE A 51 -22.97 -3.52 10.80
C ILE A 51 -22.79 -4.73 9.88
N PRO A 52 -23.23 -5.94 10.29
CA PRO A 52 -23.14 -7.13 9.45
C PRO A 52 -23.85 -6.94 8.10
N PRO A 53 -23.33 -7.54 7.01
CA PRO A 53 -24.03 -7.57 5.73
C PRO A 53 -25.37 -8.28 5.93
N GLN A 54 -26.41 -7.82 5.23
CA GLN A 54 -27.79 -8.34 5.31
C GLN A 54 -28.56 -7.98 6.60
N SER A 55 -28.05 -7.07 7.44
CA SER A 55 -28.88 -6.49 8.50
C SER A 55 -29.98 -5.58 7.89
N PRO A 56 -31.10 -5.34 8.60
CA PRO A 56 -32.14 -4.43 8.13
C PRO A 56 -31.67 -2.99 7.91
N PHE A 57 -30.50 -2.62 8.47
CA PHE A 57 -29.89 -1.31 8.31
C PHE A 57 -28.93 -1.20 7.12
N ASP A 58 -28.56 -2.31 6.46
CA ASP A 58 -27.69 -2.29 5.28
C ASP A 58 -28.51 -2.08 4.01
N THR A 59 -29.21 -0.94 3.95
CA THR A 59 -30.03 -0.56 2.81
C THR A 59 -29.34 0.50 1.94
N PRO A 60 -29.66 0.60 0.64
CA PRO A 60 -29.17 1.68 -0.21
C PRO A 60 -29.45 3.07 0.36
N LEU A 61 -30.62 3.27 0.96
CA LEU A 61 -31.00 4.54 1.58
C LEU A 61 -30.08 4.90 2.76
N THR A 62 -29.77 3.93 3.62
CA THR A 62 -28.85 4.14 4.75
C THR A 62 -27.44 4.48 4.27
N ARG A 63 -26.95 3.84 3.20
CA ARG A 63 -25.64 4.16 2.59
C ARG A 63 -25.60 5.60 2.08
N TRP A 64 -26.63 6.04 1.36
CA TRP A 64 -26.76 7.43 0.92
C TRP A 64 -26.83 8.41 2.08
N ALA A 65 -27.58 8.09 3.14
CA ALA A 65 -27.67 8.93 4.33
C ALA A 65 -26.31 9.09 5.03
N VAL A 66 -25.56 8.01 5.20
CA VAL A 66 -24.22 8.01 5.80
C VAL A 66 -23.23 8.83 4.97
N VAL A 67 -23.19 8.61 3.65
CA VAL A 67 -22.31 9.35 2.73
C VAL A 67 -22.66 10.84 2.70
N THR A 68 -23.95 11.17 2.67
CA THR A 68 -24.42 12.57 2.66
C THR A 68 -24.08 13.28 3.97
N PHE A 69 -24.28 12.61 5.12
CA PHE A 69 -23.88 13.15 6.42
C PHE A 69 -22.38 13.38 6.49
N MET A 70 -21.58 12.39 6.06
CA MET A 70 -20.13 12.48 6.00
C MET A 70 -19.66 13.67 5.15
N ALA A 71 -20.23 13.80 3.94
CA ALA A 71 -19.91 14.90 3.03
C ALA A 71 -20.30 16.26 3.62
N TYR A 72 -21.51 16.38 4.15
CA TYR A 72 -21.97 17.59 4.83
C TYR A 72 -21.03 17.99 5.96
N TRP A 73 -20.68 17.05 6.84
CA TRP A 73 -19.82 17.30 8.00
C TRP A 73 -18.42 17.79 7.59
N HIS A 74 -17.80 17.14 6.61
CA HIS A 74 -16.47 17.52 6.14
C HIS A 74 -16.47 18.82 5.33
N VAL A 75 -17.51 19.10 4.55
CA VAL A 75 -17.68 20.40 3.89
C VAL A 75 -17.85 21.50 4.94
N TRP A 76 -18.64 21.26 5.97
CA TRP A 76 -18.80 22.21 7.07
C TRP A 76 -17.47 22.48 7.79
N ILE A 77 -16.66 21.44 8.05
CA ILE A 77 -15.31 21.60 8.63
C ILE A 77 -14.43 22.48 7.72
N ILE A 78 -14.39 22.23 6.41
CA ILE A 78 -13.58 23.01 5.47
C ILE A 78 -14.01 24.49 5.47
N VAL A 79 -15.32 24.74 5.51
CA VAL A 79 -15.86 26.11 5.44
C VAL A 79 -15.65 26.86 6.75
N ASN A 80 -15.92 26.22 7.90
CA ASN A 80 -16.06 26.91 9.18
C ASN A 80 -14.86 26.74 10.11
N CYS A 81 -14.11 25.65 10.03
CA CYS A 81 -12.95 25.44 10.89
C CYS A 81 -11.72 26.12 10.32
N ARG A 82 -10.88 26.66 11.21
CA ARG A 82 -9.55 27.18 10.87
C ARG A 82 -8.53 26.57 11.81
N SER A 83 -7.30 26.42 11.31
CA SER A 83 -6.14 26.04 12.10
C SER A 83 -5.09 27.12 11.97
N PHE A 84 -4.40 27.39 13.07
CA PHE A 84 -3.25 28.31 13.10
C PHE A 84 -2.07 27.76 12.29
N ASN A 85 -1.83 26.45 12.37
CA ASN A 85 -0.71 25.84 11.66
C ASN A 85 -1.09 25.58 10.21
N GLU A 86 -0.20 25.95 9.28
CA GLU A 86 -0.38 25.81 7.84
C GLU A 86 -0.52 24.35 7.40
N ALA A 87 0.36 23.48 7.91
CA ALA A 87 0.38 22.07 7.53
C ALA A 87 -0.91 21.31 7.94
N PRO A 88 -1.42 21.44 9.19
CA PRO A 88 -2.73 20.91 9.55
C PRO A 88 -3.88 21.52 8.75
N SER A 89 -3.86 22.83 8.45
CA SER A 89 -4.90 23.47 7.62
C SER A 89 -4.98 22.85 6.22
N PHE A 90 -3.83 22.63 5.58
CA PHE A 90 -3.74 21.93 4.30
C PHE A 90 -4.18 20.47 4.41
N GLY A 91 -3.73 19.77 5.45
CA GLY A 91 -4.10 18.39 5.72
C GLY A 91 -5.60 18.19 5.92
N ILE A 92 -6.28 19.10 6.62
CA ILE A 92 -7.73 19.04 6.84
C ILE A 92 -8.49 19.04 5.52
N GLY A 93 -8.13 19.93 4.59
CA GLY A 93 -8.78 20.03 3.28
C GLY A 93 -8.59 18.75 2.45
N ILE A 94 -7.35 18.30 2.32
CA ILE A 94 -7.01 17.10 1.53
C ILE A 94 -7.63 15.85 2.13
N VAL A 95 -7.44 15.61 3.44
CA VAL A 95 -7.96 14.41 4.11
C VAL A 95 -9.49 14.40 4.03
N SER A 96 -10.15 15.54 4.23
CA SER A 96 -11.61 15.63 4.08
C SER A 96 -12.07 15.28 2.66
N ALA A 97 -11.45 15.87 1.63
CA ALA A 97 -11.80 15.58 0.25
C ALA A 97 -11.56 14.10 -0.12
N CYS A 98 -10.41 13.54 0.28
CA CYS A 98 -10.09 12.13 0.09
C CYS A 98 -11.08 11.22 0.80
N LEU A 99 -11.47 11.52 2.05
CA LEU A 99 -12.44 10.74 2.80
C LEU A 99 -13.83 10.76 2.15
N ILE A 100 -14.28 11.91 1.65
CA ILE A 100 -15.57 12.01 0.93
C ILE A 100 -15.54 11.13 -0.32
N LEU A 101 -14.51 11.26 -1.16
CA LEU A 101 -14.37 10.48 -2.39
C LEU A 101 -14.27 8.98 -2.09
N TRP A 102 -13.46 8.61 -1.10
CA TRP A 102 -13.26 7.21 -0.72
C TRP A 102 -14.52 6.58 -0.15
N THR A 103 -15.24 7.30 0.71
CA THR A 103 -16.51 6.82 1.29
C THR A 103 -17.57 6.68 0.20
N ALA A 104 -17.68 7.63 -0.73
CA ALA A 104 -18.59 7.52 -1.87
C ALA A 104 -18.23 6.32 -2.76
N THR A 105 -16.94 6.10 -3.02
CA THR A 105 -16.44 4.96 -3.81
C THR A 105 -16.80 3.63 -3.15
N THR A 106 -16.56 3.49 -1.85
CA THR A 106 -16.71 2.23 -1.11
C THR A 106 -18.14 1.89 -0.69
N LEU A 107 -19.07 2.85 -0.73
CA LEU A 107 -20.47 2.65 -0.33
C LEU A 107 -21.50 2.83 -1.44
N ILE A 108 -21.27 3.78 -2.36
CA ILE A 108 -22.22 4.11 -3.42
C ILE A 108 -21.85 3.39 -4.72
N PHE A 109 -20.59 3.53 -5.14
CA PHE A 109 -20.15 2.98 -6.42
C PHE A 109 -19.80 1.50 -6.35
N HIS A 110 -19.25 1.06 -5.22
CA HIS A 110 -18.92 -0.33 -4.94
C HIS A 110 -19.59 -0.78 -3.65
N ASP A 111 -20.06 -2.03 -3.62
CA ASP A 111 -20.44 -2.66 -2.35
C ASP A 111 -19.19 -3.27 -1.72
N SER A 112 -18.42 -2.45 -1.00
CA SER A 112 -17.15 -2.91 -0.40
C SER A 112 -17.31 -4.15 0.49
N LYS A 113 -18.44 -4.29 1.22
CA LYS A 113 -18.68 -5.47 2.07
C LYS A 113 -18.84 -6.76 1.26
N ARG A 114 -19.21 -6.68 -0.02
CA ARG A 114 -19.43 -7.85 -0.89
C ARG A 114 -18.32 -8.08 -1.90
N GLU A 115 -17.81 -7.00 -2.47
CA GLU A 115 -16.87 -7.03 -3.59
C GLU A 115 -15.42 -7.07 -3.13
N PHE A 116 -15.09 -6.40 -2.03
CA PHE A 116 -13.71 -6.18 -1.67
C PHE A 116 -13.15 -7.36 -0.88
N LYS A 117 -11.95 -7.76 -1.26
CA LYS A 117 -11.20 -8.82 -0.62
C LYS A 117 -9.78 -8.34 -0.38
N ARG A 118 -9.26 -8.58 0.82
CA ARG A 118 -7.86 -8.34 1.17
C ARG A 118 -7.08 -9.64 1.20
N ILE A 119 -5.77 -9.54 1.04
CA ILE A 119 -4.84 -10.67 1.17
C ILE A 119 -4.60 -10.90 2.67
N GLU A 120 -4.95 -12.09 3.14
CA GLU A 120 -4.58 -12.56 4.48
C GLU A 120 -3.71 -13.83 4.39
N SER A 121 -2.98 -14.12 5.45
CA SER A 121 -2.21 -15.37 5.55
C SER A 121 -2.56 -16.19 6.78
N LYS A 122 -2.43 -17.51 6.62
CA LYS A 122 -2.44 -18.47 7.73
C LYS A 122 -1.05 -19.07 7.86
N THR A 123 -0.49 -18.96 9.05
CA THR A 123 0.78 -19.57 9.38
C THR A 123 0.54 -21.00 9.84
N TYR A 124 1.13 -21.96 9.15
CA TYR A 124 1.12 -23.36 9.57
C TYR A 124 2.48 -23.72 10.14
N VAL A 125 2.48 -24.31 11.34
CA VAL A 125 3.69 -24.86 11.96
C VAL A 125 3.64 -26.38 11.80
N ARG A 126 4.64 -26.93 11.12
CA ARG A 126 4.82 -28.36 10.97
C ARG A 126 5.70 -28.86 12.09
N HIS A 127 5.18 -29.71 12.97
CA HIS A 127 5.94 -30.26 14.08
C HIS A 127 5.99 -31.80 13.96
N ARG A 128 7.20 -32.37 13.81
CA ARG A 128 7.44 -33.82 13.64
C ARG A 128 6.58 -34.48 12.54
N GLY A 129 6.47 -33.84 11.38
CA GLY A 129 5.71 -34.38 10.24
C GLY A 129 4.19 -34.20 10.34
N GLU A 130 3.66 -33.77 11.48
CA GLU A 130 2.25 -33.49 11.70
C GLU A 130 1.98 -31.98 11.70
N TRP A 131 0.80 -31.61 11.19
CA TRP A 131 0.32 -30.22 11.19
C TRP A 131 -0.44 -29.98 12.50
N TRP A 132 0.08 -29.10 13.36
CA TRP A 132 -0.54 -28.82 14.65
C TRP A 132 -1.42 -27.56 14.53
N GLY A 133 -2.70 -27.67 14.93
CA GLY A 133 -3.56 -26.52 15.22
C GLY A 133 -4.59 -26.07 14.18
N LEU A 134 -4.65 -26.60 12.96
CA LEU A 134 -5.72 -26.40 11.96
C LEU A 134 -5.55 -27.42 10.81
N LYS A 135 -6.60 -27.60 9.97
CA LYS A 135 -6.58 -28.51 8.79
C LYS A 135 -5.29 -28.33 7.97
N LYS A 136 -4.70 -29.44 7.47
CA LYS A 136 -3.47 -29.44 6.65
C LYS A 136 -3.53 -28.33 5.57
N PRO A 137 -2.44 -27.59 5.30
CA PRO A 137 -2.42 -26.59 4.24
C PRO A 137 -2.80 -27.23 2.90
N ARG A 138 -3.56 -26.51 2.08
CA ARG A 138 -4.15 -27.05 0.85
C ARG A 138 -3.09 -27.60 -0.12
N VAL A 139 -1.94 -26.93 -0.21
CA VAL A 139 -0.79 -27.38 -1.02
C VAL A 139 -0.28 -28.75 -0.57
N ALA A 140 -0.25 -29.01 0.75
CA ALA A 140 0.14 -30.32 1.26
C ALA A 140 -0.95 -31.38 1.01
N GLN A 141 -2.23 -31.00 1.00
CA GLN A 141 -3.32 -31.90 0.63
C GLN A 141 -3.29 -32.26 -0.86
N GLU A 142 -3.05 -31.28 -1.74
CA GLU A 142 -2.94 -31.47 -3.19
C GLU A 142 -1.71 -32.33 -3.53
N ALA A 143 -0.56 -32.09 -2.89
CA ALA A 143 0.64 -32.92 -3.08
C ALA A 143 0.46 -34.37 -2.56
N GLU A 144 -0.24 -34.56 -1.44
CA GLU A 144 -0.58 -35.90 -0.94
C GLU A 144 -1.58 -36.60 -1.87
N ALA A 145 -2.58 -35.89 -2.41
CA ALA A 145 -3.56 -36.44 -3.36
C ALA A 145 -2.90 -36.82 -4.70
N GLU A 146 -2.00 -36.00 -5.23
CA GLU A 146 -1.21 -36.31 -6.43
C GLU A 146 -0.26 -37.50 -6.18
N ALA A 147 0.34 -37.59 -4.99
CA ALA A 147 1.18 -38.73 -4.61
C ALA A 147 0.36 -40.03 -4.50
N GLU A 148 -0.82 -40.00 -3.89
CA GLU A 148 -1.75 -41.13 -3.83
C GLU A 148 -2.24 -41.56 -5.22
N GLU A 149 -2.59 -40.62 -6.09
CA GLU A 149 -2.98 -40.92 -7.47
C GLU A 149 -1.83 -41.55 -8.27
N SER A 150 -0.59 -41.06 -8.09
CA SER A 150 0.60 -41.62 -8.73
C SER A 150 0.95 -43.03 -8.22
N SER A 151 0.71 -43.30 -6.93
CA SER A 151 0.90 -44.61 -6.30
C SER A 151 -0.12 -45.64 -6.82
N ASN A 152 -1.40 -45.25 -6.88
CA ASN A 152 -2.46 -46.10 -7.43
C ASN A 152 -2.25 -46.43 -8.91
N ARG A 153 -1.74 -45.49 -9.72
CA ARG A 153 -1.36 -45.77 -11.12
C ARG A 153 -0.20 -46.76 -11.25
N ARG A 154 0.73 -46.78 -10.30
CA ARG A 154 1.85 -47.75 -10.28
C ARG A 154 1.41 -49.17 -9.91
N MET A 155 0.41 -49.33 -9.05
CA MET A 155 -0.10 -50.65 -8.67
C MET A 155 -1.04 -51.28 -9.71
N SER A 156 -1.67 -50.48 -10.58
CA SER A 156 -2.57 -50.97 -11.63
C SER A 156 -1.85 -51.59 -12.84
N ASN A 157 -0.54 -51.38 -13.01
CA ASN A 157 0.20 -51.82 -14.21
C ASN A 157 1.14 -53.02 -13.99
N GLY A 158 1.01 -53.71 -12.86
CA GLY A 158 1.80 -54.89 -12.53
C GLY A 158 1.11 -56.21 -12.85
N ASN A 159 0.89 -56.52 -14.13
CA ASN A 159 0.62 -57.90 -14.52
C ASN A 159 1.13 -58.18 -15.96
N SER A 160 2.30 -58.80 -16.06
CA SER A 160 2.62 -59.72 -17.16
C SER A 160 3.82 -60.62 -16.82
N ALA A 161 3.47 -61.88 -16.59
CA ALA A 161 4.14 -63.09 -17.06
C ALA A 161 5.61 -63.37 -16.68
N VAL A 162 5.71 -64.33 -15.76
CA VAL A 162 6.72 -65.38 -15.67
C VAL A 162 7.07 -65.96 -17.05
N HIS A 163 8.35 -66.00 -17.41
CA HIS A 163 8.91 -67.15 -18.12
C HIS A 163 10.36 -67.40 -17.71
N SER A 164 10.58 -68.63 -17.25
CA SER A 164 11.86 -69.19 -16.85
C SER A 164 12.62 -69.69 -18.10
N LEU A 165 13.93 -69.46 -18.18
CA LEU A 165 14.84 -70.35 -18.91
C LEU A 165 16.28 -70.19 -18.40
N LYS A 166 16.86 -71.37 -18.13
CA LYS A 166 18.11 -71.69 -17.47
C LYS A 166 19.05 -72.25 -18.54
N LYS A 167 20.29 -71.74 -18.69
CA LYS A 167 21.55 -72.54 -18.80
C LYS A 167 22.78 -71.74 -19.25
N MET A 168 23.84 -71.95 -18.45
CA MET A 168 25.24 -72.28 -18.78
C MET A 168 26.09 -71.44 -19.74
N GLY A 169 27.18 -70.92 -19.16
CA GLY A 169 28.55 -71.36 -19.52
C GLY A 169 29.40 -70.35 -20.30
N GLY A 170 30.60 -70.05 -19.80
CA GLY A 170 31.67 -69.44 -20.61
C GLY A 170 32.49 -68.37 -19.91
N GLN A 171 33.64 -68.79 -19.41
CA GLN A 171 34.73 -68.01 -18.84
C GLN A 171 35.54 -67.30 -19.94
N ALA A 172 35.89 -66.02 -19.77
CA ALA A 172 37.18 -65.44 -20.18
C ALA A 172 37.32 -64.01 -19.64
N ASP A 173 38.41 -63.81 -18.90
CA ASP A 173 38.98 -62.52 -18.50
C ASP A 173 39.19 -61.58 -19.70
N LEU A 174 39.06 -60.27 -19.47
CA LEU A 174 40.03 -59.26 -19.93
C LEU A 174 39.79 -57.91 -19.21
N LYS A 175 40.83 -57.47 -18.50
CA LYS A 175 41.05 -56.16 -17.87
C LYS A 175 40.80 -54.99 -18.84
N ALA A 176 40.15 -53.91 -18.37
CA ALA A 176 40.67 -52.54 -18.48
C ALA A 176 39.75 -51.52 -17.76
N THR A 177 40.31 -50.91 -16.72
CA THR A 177 40.18 -49.51 -16.28
C THR A 177 39.17 -48.59 -16.98
N ALA A 178 38.24 -48.00 -16.21
CA ALA A 178 38.07 -46.54 -16.12
C ALA A 178 37.01 -46.16 -15.08
N ASP A 179 37.33 -45.11 -14.33
CA ASP A 179 36.59 -44.49 -13.25
C ASP A 179 35.15 -44.09 -13.60
N SER A 180 34.22 -44.26 -12.65
CA SER A 180 33.38 -43.16 -12.18
C SER A 180 32.58 -43.52 -10.94
N GLN A 181 32.75 -42.67 -9.95
CA GLN A 181 32.17 -42.68 -8.63
C GLN A 181 30.63 -42.58 -8.69
N SER A 182 29.94 -43.48 -8.01
CA SER A 182 28.58 -43.23 -7.49
C SER A 182 28.52 -43.80 -6.08
N ALA A 183 29.02 -42.99 -5.14
CA ALA A 183 28.89 -43.25 -3.72
C ALA A 183 27.43 -43.00 -3.31
N LYS A 184 26.68 -44.08 -3.13
CA LYS A 184 25.48 -44.13 -2.29
C LYS A 184 25.84 -43.56 -0.92
N THR A 185 25.34 -42.37 -0.61
CA THR A 185 25.22 -41.89 0.77
C THR A 185 23.74 -41.67 1.06
N SER A 186 23.17 -42.66 1.73
CA SER A 186 21.96 -42.55 2.52
C SER A 186 22.14 -41.46 3.57
N ALA A 187 21.51 -40.30 3.37
CA ALA A 187 21.39 -39.27 4.38
C ALA A 187 19.93 -39.19 4.82
N THR A 188 19.67 -39.70 6.02
CA THR A 188 18.49 -39.43 6.83
C THR A 188 18.32 -37.91 6.97
N PRO A 189 17.14 -37.30 6.69
CA PRO A 189 16.95 -35.89 6.96
C PRO A 189 16.80 -35.71 8.47
N SER A 190 17.89 -35.24 9.10
CA SER A 190 17.84 -34.63 10.43
C SER A 190 16.83 -33.49 10.43
N ALA A 191 16.03 -33.43 11.48
CA ALA A 191 14.99 -32.44 11.74
C ALA A 191 15.53 -31.00 11.71
N ALA A 192 15.65 -30.43 10.51
CA ALA A 192 15.57 -29.00 10.33
C ALA A 192 14.10 -28.64 10.57
N GLU A 193 13.86 -27.84 11.59
CA GLU A 193 12.58 -27.19 11.83
C GLU A 193 12.22 -26.41 10.55
N GLU A 194 11.38 -27.00 9.68
CA GLU A 194 10.96 -26.39 8.42
C GLU A 194 10.30 -25.06 8.74
N ALA A 195 10.81 -23.99 8.12
CA ALA A 195 10.31 -22.64 8.33
C ALA A 195 8.77 -22.60 8.15
N PRO A 196 8.03 -21.85 8.99
CA PRO A 196 6.58 -21.82 8.93
C PRO A 196 6.12 -21.46 7.51
N SER A 197 5.36 -22.35 6.88
CA SER A 197 4.80 -22.11 5.56
C SER A 197 3.55 -21.24 5.71
N ASN A 198 3.62 -20.00 5.23
CA ASN A 198 2.45 -19.11 5.15
C ASN A 198 1.65 -19.43 3.88
N GLU A 199 0.35 -19.68 4.04
CA GLU A 199 -0.61 -19.80 2.92
C GLU A 199 -1.40 -18.50 2.82
N TYR A 200 -1.41 -17.89 1.63
CA TYR A 200 -2.11 -16.65 1.35
C TYR A 200 -3.47 -16.92 0.68
N PHE A 201 -4.51 -16.21 1.11
CA PHE A 201 -5.86 -16.33 0.57
C PHE A 201 -6.59 -14.97 0.55
N TRP A 202 -7.65 -14.89 -0.25
CA TRP A 202 -8.54 -13.73 -0.31
C TRP A 202 -9.56 -13.76 0.83
N GLN A 203 -9.49 -12.79 1.73
CA GLN A 203 -10.46 -12.58 2.79
C GLN A 203 -11.47 -11.49 2.37
N GLY A 204 -12.74 -11.87 2.21
CA GLY A 204 -13.85 -10.91 2.08
C GLY A 204 -14.22 -10.27 3.42
N TYR A 205 -15.35 -9.57 3.47
CA TYR A 205 -15.84 -8.97 4.71
C TYR A 205 -16.07 -10.04 5.80
N PRO A 206 -15.53 -9.88 7.02
CA PRO A 206 -15.58 -10.90 8.05
C PRO A 206 -16.98 -11.00 8.68
N SER A 207 -17.50 -12.23 8.77
CA SER A 207 -18.70 -12.57 9.54
C SER A 207 -18.42 -12.72 11.05
N GLY A 208 -17.15 -12.74 11.45
CA GLY A 208 -16.66 -12.98 12.80
C GLY A 208 -16.97 -11.87 13.81
N PRO A 209 -16.25 -11.80 14.94
CA PRO A 209 -16.46 -10.81 15.99
C PRO A 209 -16.25 -9.36 15.49
N LEU A 210 -16.76 -8.40 16.27
CA LEU A 210 -16.67 -6.97 15.96
C LEU A 210 -15.23 -6.49 15.70
N ILE A 211 -14.26 -7.06 16.41
CA ILE A 211 -12.85 -6.69 16.27
C ILE A 211 -12.27 -7.06 14.90
N GLU A 212 -12.68 -8.19 14.31
CA GLU A 212 -12.25 -8.57 12.96
C GLU A 212 -12.86 -7.64 11.90
N ARG A 213 -14.13 -7.25 12.09
CA ARG A 213 -14.77 -6.23 11.25
C ARG A 213 -14.07 -4.89 11.37
N LEU A 214 -13.72 -4.48 12.59
CA LEU A 214 -13.00 -3.23 12.82
C LEU A 214 -11.62 -3.24 12.17
N ASP A 215 -10.85 -4.34 12.31
CA ASP A 215 -9.56 -4.50 11.66
C ASP A 215 -9.68 -4.45 10.13
N TRP A 216 -10.69 -5.13 9.56
CA TRP A 216 -10.97 -5.09 8.11
C TRP A 216 -11.33 -3.68 7.62
N VAL A 217 -12.19 -2.97 8.35
CA VAL A 217 -12.59 -1.59 8.01
C VAL A 217 -11.42 -0.62 8.18
N ALA A 218 -10.65 -0.74 9.25
CA ALA A 218 -9.46 0.08 9.47
C ALA A 218 -8.45 -0.12 8.33
N ASP A 219 -8.19 -1.36 7.94
CA ASP A 219 -7.30 -1.69 6.82
C ASP A 219 -7.83 -1.13 5.49
N LEU A 220 -9.15 -1.18 5.24
CA LEU A 220 -9.76 -0.60 4.05
C LEU A 220 -9.57 0.92 3.97
N TYR A 221 -9.74 1.64 5.09
CA TYR A 221 -9.60 3.10 5.13
C TYR A 221 -8.14 3.57 5.23
N CYS A 222 -7.21 2.70 5.63
CA CYS A 222 -5.77 2.97 5.63
C CYS A 222 -5.08 2.52 4.32
N SER A 223 -5.78 1.78 3.45
CA SER A 223 -5.26 1.31 2.17
C SER A 223 -5.57 2.31 1.05
N PHE A 224 -4.64 3.20 0.71
CA PHE A 224 -4.86 4.20 -0.35
C PHE A 224 -4.70 3.68 -1.79
N ARG A 225 -4.01 2.55 -1.98
CA ARG A 225 -3.58 2.05 -3.30
C ARG A 225 -4.00 0.61 -3.61
N GLY A 226 -4.61 -0.05 -2.64
CA GLY A 226 -5.14 -1.40 -2.80
C GLY A 226 -4.08 -2.48 -3.04
N THR A 227 -2.82 -2.27 -2.63
CA THR A 227 -1.72 -3.25 -2.84
C THR A 227 -1.98 -4.61 -2.20
N GLY A 228 -2.69 -4.62 -1.08
CA GLY A 228 -3.17 -5.84 -0.40
C GLY A 228 -4.60 -6.23 -0.75
N TRP A 229 -5.21 -5.59 -1.76
CA TRP A 229 -6.62 -5.75 -2.07
C TRP A 229 -6.86 -6.18 -3.51
N ASN A 230 -8.02 -6.78 -3.78
CA ASN A 230 -8.42 -7.21 -5.12
C ASN A 230 -8.69 -6.06 -6.10
N TRP A 231 -8.84 -4.82 -5.59
CA TRP A 231 -9.05 -3.61 -6.39
C TRP A 231 -7.74 -2.84 -6.69
N LEU A 232 -6.57 -3.50 -6.53
CA LEU A 232 -5.26 -2.95 -6.85
C LEU A 232 -5.26 -2.14 -8.16
N ILE A 233 -4.75 -0.91 -8.08
CA ILE A 233 -4.64 -0.01 -9.23
C ILE A 233 -3.65 -0.57 -10.26
N SER A 234 -4.02 -0.53 -11.56
CA SER A 234 -3.26 -1.14 -12.67
C SER A 234 -1.84 -0.60 -12.90
N GLY A 235 -1.46 0.51 -12.24
CA GLY A 235 -0.12 1.10 -12.33
C GLY A 235 0.90 0.50 -11.36
N LEU A 236 0.47 -0.32 -10.41
CA LEU A 236 1.32 -0.88 -9.37
C LEU A 236 1.77 -2.31 -9.70
N PRO A 237 2.94 -2.74 -9.19
CA PRO A 237 3.37 -4.11 -9.35
C PRO A 237 2.42 -5.01 -8.53
N GLY A 238 1.95 -6.11 -9.14
CA GLY A 238 1.14 -7.09 -8.44
C GLY A 238 1.93 -7.84 -7.34
N PRO A 239 1.27 -8.70 -6.56
CA PRO A 239 1.95 -9.56 -5.58
C PRO A 239 3.03 -10.44 -6.23
N PRO A 240 4.03 -10.93 -5.47
CA PRO A 240 5.01 -11.90 -5.97
C PRO A 240 4.38 -13.15 -6.60
N HIS A 241 5.07 -13.79 -7.55
CA HIS A 241 4.53 -14.95 -8.30
C HIS A 241 4.07 -16.09 -7.38
N HIS A 242 4.84 -16.40 -6.32
CA HIS A 242 4.50 -17.45 -5.38
C HIS A 242 3.19 -17.16 -4.62
N ILE A 243 2.89 -15.89 -4.34
CA ILE A 243 1.61 -15.47 -3.73
C ILE A 243 0.49 -15.50 -4.77
N GLN A 244 0.72 -15.00 -5.99
CA GLN A 244 -0.28 -15.06 -7.05
C GLN A 244 -0.71 -16.49 -7.37
N ALA A 245 0.23 -17.44 -7.37
CA ALA A 245 -0.06 -18.86 -7.57
C ALA A 245 -1.00 -19.41 -6.48
N GLN A 246 -0.77 -19.06 -5.21
CA GLN A 246 -1.63 -19.46 -4.10
C GLN A 246 -3.03 -18.81 -4.19
N LEU A 247 -3.10 -17.53 -4.58
CA LEU A 247 -4.34 -16.79 -4.73
C LEU A 247 -5.19 -17.23 -5.95
N SER A 248 -4.59 -17.90 -6.94
CA SER A 248 -5.24 -18.29 -8.20
C SER A 248 -5.76 -19.73 -8.22
N SER A 249 -5.49 -20.54 -7.18
CA SER A 249 -5.97 -21.93 -7.10
C SER A 249 -7.51 -21.98 -7.09
N PRO A 250 -8.14 -22.91 -7.85
CA PRO A 250 -9.36 -22.61 -8.59
C PRO A 250 -10.60 -22.55 -7.69
N SER A 251 -11.23 -21.37 -7.67
CA SER A 251 -12.67 -21.26 -7.46
C SER A 251 -13.36 -21.36 -8.82
N PRO A 252 -14.34 -22.26 -9.01
CA PRO A 252 -14.97 -22.48 -10.32
C PRO A 252 -15.75 -21.29 -10.88
N ASN A 253 -15.90 -20.19 -10.13
CA ASN A 253 -16.72 -19.04 -10.53
C ASN A 253 -15.99 -17.69 -10.60
N SER A 254 -14.65 -17.63 -10.52
CA SER A 254 -13.96 -16.33 -10.56
C SER A 254 -13.58 -15.92 -11.99
N LEU A 255 -14.58 -15.68 -12.84
CA LEU A 255 -14.47 -14.91 -14.07
C LEU A 255 -14.33 -13.41 -13.73
N ALA A 256 -13.17 -13.01 -13.21
CA ALA A 256 -12.82 -11.61 -13.07
C ALA A 256 -11.33 -11.44 -13.32
N SER A 257 -10.98 -11.26 -14.60
CA SER A 257 -9.73 -10.70 -15.11
C SER A 257 -8.51 -10.81 -14.19
N VAL A 258 -7.88 -11.99 -14.17
CA VAL A 258 -6.47 -12.08 -13.78
C VAL A 258 -5.71 -11.28 -14.83
N HIS A 259 -5.45 -10.01 -14.52
CA HIS A 259 -4.47 -9.23 -15.28
C HIS A 259 -3.19 -10.05 -15.21
N ARG A 260 -2.77 -10.59 -16.35
CA ARG A 260 -1.48 -11.24 -16.58
C ARG A 260 -0.40 -10.17 -16.39
N SER A 261 -0.22 -9.72 -15.15
CA SER A 261 0.83 -8.81 -14.75
C SER A 261 2.06 -9.68 -14.62
N THR A 262 2.97 -9.52 -15.57
CA THR A 262 4.34 -9.99 -15.48
C THR A 262 4.83 -9.74 -14.05
N SER A 263 5.34 -10.79 -13.41
CA SER A 263 5.82 -10.83 -12.01
C SER A 263 7.05 -9.97 -11.74
N LEU A 264 7.26 -8.95 -12.58
CA LEU A 264 8.43 -8.11 -12.55
C LEU A 264 8.40 -7.27 -11.26
N PRO A 265 9.55 -7.12 -10.59
CA PRO A 265 9.68 -6.25 -9.42
C PRO A 265 9.50 -4.77 -9.78
N ILE A 266 9.27 -4.43 -11.05
CA ILE A 266 9.02 -3.09 -11.54
C ILE A 266 7.71 -3.12 -12.33
N SER A 267 6.78 -2.25 -11.98
CA SER A 267 5.50 -2.14 -12.68
C SER A 267 5.65 -1.57 -14.09
N ARG A 268 4.60 -1.68 -14.91
CA ARG A 268 4.53 -0.98 -16.22
C ARG A 268 4.67 0.54 -16.11
N ALA A 269 4.37 1.10 -14.94
CA ALA A 269 4.55 2.52 -14.63
C ALA A 269 5.95 2.85 -14.09
N GLY A 270 6.86 1.88 -14.02
CA GLY A 270 8.22 2.08 -13.51
C GLY A 270 8.31 2.13 -11.99
N VAL A 271 7.28 1.67 -11.27
CA VAL A 271 7.24 1.66 -9.81
C VAL A 271 7.89 0.39 -9.29
N PRO A 272 8.99 0.48 -8.51
CA PRO A 272 9.64 -0.69 -7.93
C PRO A 272 8.84 -1.26 -6.74
N ARG A 273 8.86 -2.59 -6.63
CA ARG A 273 8.41 -3.38 -5.48
C ARG A 273 9.63 -3.87 -4.72
N PHE A 274 9.54 -3.94 -3.41
CA PHE A 274 10.57 -4.52 -2.56
C PHE A 274 10.16 -5.91 -2.12
N ASP A 275 10.97 -6.91 -2.44
CA ASP A 275 10.70 -8.29 -2.02
C ASP A 275 11.41 -8.66 -0.71
N THR A 276 12.33 -7.81 -0.24
CA THR A 276 13.09 -8.06 0.99
C THR A 276 12.94 -6.92 1.99
N PHE A 277 12.91 -7.27 3.27
CA PHE A 277 12.85 -6.33 4.39
C PHE A 277 13.98 -5.28 4.29
N ARG A 278 15.22 -5.76 4.08
CA ARG A 278 16.40 -4.89 4.03
C ARG A 278 16.31 -3.87 2.90
N ALA A 279 15.88 -4.28 1.70
CA ALA A 279 15.75 -3.36 0.57
C ALA A 279 14.67 -2.30 0.83
N SER A 280 13.51 -2.71 1.35
CA SER A 280 12.42 -1.79 1.68
C SER A 280 12.84 -0.77 2.74
N ILE A 281 13.40 -1.22 3.86
CA ILE A 281 13.80 -0.32 4.96
C ILE A 281 14.96 0.59 4.57
N LEU A 282 15.96 0.09 3.84
CA LEU A 282 17.07 0.93 3.38
C LEU A 282 16.58 2.03 2.43
N HIS A 283 15.72 1.67 1.47
CA HIS A 283 15.11 2.63 0.55
C HIS A 283 14.27 3.67 1.28
N THR A 284 13.37 3.22 2.17
CA THR A 284 12.51 4.10 2.97
C THR A 284 13.33 5.02 3.87
N THR A 285 14.37 4.51 4.53
CA THR A 285 15.23 5.30 5.40
C THR A 285 15.98 6.36 4.59
N TRP A 286 16.57 5.97 3.45
CA TRP A 286 17.22 6.93 2.56
C TRP A 286 16.24 8.02 2.10
N LEU A 287 15.03 7.64 1.72
CA LEU A 287 14.01 8.57 1.28
C LEU A 287 13.58 9.54 2.39
N LEU A 288 13.43 9.06 3.62
CA LEU A 288 13.09 9.90 4.77
C LEU A 288 14.22 10.85 5.12
N THR A 289 15.47 10.37 5.16
CA THR A 289 16.62 11.21 5.49
C THR A 289 16.88 12.27 4.41
N SER A 290 16.89 11.87 3.14
CA SER A 290 17.06 12.83 2.03
C SER A 290 15.89 13.80 1.92
N GLY A 291 14.66 13.30 2.12
CA GLY A 291 13.45 14.12 2.14
C GLY A 291 13.44 15.12 3.28
N TYR A 292 13.90 14.76 4.48
CA TYR A 292 14.02 15.67 5.62
C TYR A 292 14.97 16.83 5.31
N ILE A 293 16.17 16.53 4.80
CA ILE A 293 17.16 17.55 4.43
C ILE A 293 16.60 18.48 3.33
N ALA A 294 15.93 17.90 2.33
CA ALA A 294 15.32 18.69 1.25
C ALA A 294 14.16 19.56 1.74
N LEU A 295 13.32 19.05 2.64
CA LEU A 295 12.23 19.81 3.27
C LEU A 295 12.77 20.97 4.09
N ASP A 296 13.81 20.74 4.89
CA ASP A 296 14.46 21.77 5.69
C ASP A 296 15.04 22.89 4.81
N ALA A 297 15.70 22.53 3.70
CA ALA A 297 16.19 23.49 2.72
C ALA A 297 15.04 24.29 2.07
N CYS A 298 13.96 23.63 1.62
CA CYS A 298 12.81 24.30 1.03
C CYS A 298 12.10 25.24 2.02
N LEU A 299 11.88 24.78 3.25
CA LEU A 299 11.27 25.58 4.32
C LEU A 299 12.14 26.77 4.69
N THR A 300 13.47 26.60 4.73
CA THR A 300 14.42 27.70 4.97
C THR A 300 14.29 28.76 3.88
N LEU A 301 14.25 28.37 2.60
CA LEU A 301 14.05 29.29 1.49
C LEU A 301 12.73 30.06 1.58
N ILE A 302 11.64 29.37 1.91
CA ILE A 302 10.30 29.97 2.10
C ILE A 302 10.31 30.95 3.29
N THR A 303 10.94 30.56 4.39
CA THR A 303 11.02 31.38 5.61
C THR A 303 11.79 32.67 5.35
N HIS A 304 12.77 32.68 4.45
CA HIS A 304 13.55 33.86 4.13
C HIS A 304 13.02 34.70 2.96
N ASP A 305 11.99 34.25 2.22
CA ASP A 305 11.38 35.02 1.14
C ASP A 305 10.10 35.75 1.63
N PRO A 306 10.13 37.09 1.74
CA PRO A 306 9.01 37.86 2.27
C PRO A 306 7.70 37.70 1.48
N TYR A 307 7.76 37.21 0.24
CA TYR A 307 6.57 36.84 -0.52
C TYR A 307 5.69 35.82 0.21
N PHE A 308 6.29 34.81 0.84
CA PHE A 308 5.54 33.79 1.56
C PHE A 308 4.97 34.29 2.88
N TRP A 309 5.42 35.45 3.36
CA TRP A 309 4.84 36.14 4.52
C TRP A 309 3.57 36.92 4.15
N GLY A 310 3.17 36.92 2.88
CA GLY A 310 2.05 37.70 2.36
C GLY A 310 2.44 39.04 1.74
N LEU A 311 3.73 39.40 1.73
CA LEU A 311 4.23 40.60 1.05
C LEU A 311 4.44 40.30 -0.44
N THR A 312 3.34 40.16 -1.18
CA THR A 312 3.36 39.67 -2.57
C THR A 312 4.15 40.55 -3.55
N SER A 313 4.33 41.83 -3.21
CA SER A 313 5.13 42.79 -3.97
C SER A 313 6.61 42.85 -3.57
N ALA A 314 7.03 42.07 -2.58
CA ALA A 314 8.41 42.10 -2.10
C ALA A 314 9.40 41.49 -3.12
N PRO A 315 10.61 42.07 -3.23
CA PRO A 315 11.66 41.53 -4.09
C PRO A 315 12.12 40.17 -3.58
N VAL A 316 12.78 39.43 -4.47
CA VAL A 316 13.40 38.13 -4.16
C VAL A 316 14.56 38.36 -3.16
N PRO A 317 14.82 37.42 -2.22
CA PRO A 317 15.95 37.54 -1.30
C PRO A 317 17.32 37.73 -1.96
N ALA A 318 18.16 38.60 -1.37
CA ALA A 318 19.44 39.00 -1.94
C ALA A 318 20.45 37.85 -2.13
N PHE A 319 20.33 36.75 -1.37
CA PHE A 319 21.21 35.59 -1.50
C PHE A 319 20.91 34.72 -2.76
N LEU A 320 19.80 34.98 -3.46
CA LEU A 320 19.43 34.26 -4.67
C LEU A 320 20.09 34.87 -5.93
N PRO A 321 20.31 34.06 -6.98
CA PRO A 321 20.99 34.49 -8.21
C PRO A 321 20.43 35.77 -8.86
N ALA A 322 21.32 36.62 -9.38
CA ALA A 322 20.99 37.88 -10.05
C ALA A 322 19.84 37.82 -11.09
N PRO A 323 19.71 36.78 -11.94
CA PRO A 323 18.62 36.72 -12.92
C PRO A 323 17.21 36.73 -12.32
N LEU A 324 17.05 36.24 -11.08
CA LEU A 324 15.76 36.24 -10.37
C LEU A 324 15.34 37.63 -9.92
N HIS A 325 16.30 38.55 -9.72
CA HIS A 325 16.03 39.92 -9.32
C HIS A 325 15.59 40.79 -10.51
N THR A 326 16.08 40.48 -11.70
CA THR A 326 15.80 41.26 -12.91
C THR A 326 14.46 40.92 -13.55
N SER A 327 14.01 39.66 -13.44
CA SER A 327 12.81 39.16 -14.12
C SER A 327 11.70 38.75 -13.16
N TRP A 328 10.59 39.48 -13.19
CA TRP A 328 9.40 39.16 -12.40
C TRP A 328 8.82 37.78 -12.73
N ALA A 329 8.89 37.36 -14.00
CA ALA A 329 8.37 36.07 -14.46
C ALA A 329 9.22 34.92 -13.89
N LEU A 330 10.54 35.08 -13.85
CA LEU A 330 11.45 34.09 -13.30
C LEU A 330 11.30 33.97 -11.78
N ALA A 331 11.16 35.10 -11.08
CA ALA A 331 10.86 35.13 -9.64
C ALA A 331 9.55 34.38 -9.31
N ARG A 332 8.50 34.62 -10.10
CA ARG A 332 7.21 33.92 -9.95
C ARG A 332 7.33 32.42 -10.24
N ALA A 333 8.04 32.05 -11.31
CA ALA A 333 8.28 30.65 -11.65
C ALA A 333 9.04 29.93 -10.52
N TYR A 334 10.09 30.56 -9.98
CA TYR A 334 10.83 30.04 -8.82
C TYR A 334 9.92 29.78 -7.61
N ARG A 335 9.12 30.78 -7.20
CA ARG A 335 8.21 30.64 -6.04
C ARG A 335 7.19 29.52 -6.25
N LEU A 336 6.64 29.39 -7.45
CA LEU A 336 5.70 28.31 -7.80
C LEU A 336 6.38 26.93 -7.78
N VAL A 337 7.56 26.82 -8.37
CA VAL A 337 8.35 25.57 -8.36
C VAL A 337 8.72 25.20 -6.93
N LEU A 338 9.19 26.15 -6.12
CA LEU A 338 9.53 25.91 -4.72
C LEU A 338 8.33 25.40 -3.92
N SER A 339 7.16 26.01 -4.11
CA SER A 339 5.91 25.60 -3.45
C SER A 339 5.49 24.19 -3.88
N MET A 340 5.54 23.91 -5.18
CA MET A 340 5.21 22.60 -5.72
C MET A 340 6.17 21.51 -5.23
N THR A 341 7.48 21.81 -5.21
CA THR A 341 8.52 20.92 -4.70
C THR A 341 8.32 20.64 -3.21
N LEU A 342 7.99 21.65 -2.41
CA LEU A 342 7.70 21.46 -0.98
C LEU A 342 6.52 20.49 -0.80
N ILE A 343 5.40 20.73 -1.48
CA ILE A 343 4.21 19.86 -1.38
C ILE A 343 4.55 18.43 -1.82
N TRP A 344 5.27 18.28 -2.93
CA TRP A 344 5.70 16.98 -3.43
C TRP A 344 6.61 16.24 -2.44
N LEU A 345 7.61 16.92 -1.86
CA LEU A 345 8.48 16.35 -0.82
C LEU A 345 7.70 15.97 0.44
N CYS A 346 6.76 16.80 0.88
CA CYS A 346 5.91 16.54 2.05
C CYS A 346 5.08 15.27 1.84
N LEU A 347 4.39 15.14 0.71
CA LEU A 347 3.60 13.95 0.41
C LEU A 347 4.49 12.71 0.29
N ARG A 348 5.62 12.83 -0.41
CA ARG A 348 6.56 11.72 -0.62
C ARG A 348 7.14 11.20 0.70
N THR A 349 7.54 12.08 1.60
CA THR A 349 8.07 11.71 2.92
C THR A 349 6.98 11.17 3.84
N PHE A 350 5.79 11.78 3.83
CA PHE A 350 4.66 11.32 4.62
C PHE A 350 4.26 9.87 4.31
N PHE A 351 4.10 9.54 3.02
CA PHE A 351 3.75 8.19 2.62
C PHE A 351 4.88 7.17 2.89
N ALA A 352 6.14 7.62 2.90
CA ALA A 352 7.28 6.79 3.26
C ALA A 352 7.32 6.40 4.76
N LEU A 353 6.51 7.01 5.62
CA LEU A 353 6.44 6.60 7.04
C LEU A 353 5.78 5.23 7.23
N ALA A 354 4.82 4.87 6.38
CA ALA A 354 4.05 3.63 6.53
C ALA A 354 4.93 2.36 6.48
N PRO A 355 5.83 2.17 5.49
CA PRO A 355 6.72 1.01 5.46
C PRO A 355 7.63 0.94 6.70
N LEU A 356 8.11 2.08 7.22
CA LEU A 356 8.96 2.10 8.41
C LEU A 356 8.23 1.54 9.64
N VAL A 357 6.95 1.87 9.79
CA VAL A 357 6.11 1.38 10.91
C VAL A 357 5.68 -0.06 10.68
N TYR A 358 5.07 -0.36 9.53
CA TYR A 358 4.44 -1.65 9.27
C TYR A 358 5.46 -2.75 8.97
N VAL A 359 6.42 -2.50 8.07
CA VAL A 359 7.47 -3.47 7.73
C VAL A 359 8.55 -3.47 8.80
N GLY A 360 9.01 -2.28 9.22
CA GLY A 360 10.13 -2.10 10.14
C GLY A 360 9.81 -2.44 11.59
N ALA A 361 8.96 -1.65 12.23
CA ALA A 361 8.71 -1.74 13.67
C ALA A 361 7.80 -2.90 14.08
N LEU A 362 6.78 -3.22 13.26
CA LEU A 362 5.78 -4.25 13.57
C LEU A 362 6.11 -5.58 12.89
N GLY A 363 6.45 -5.53 11.59
CA GLY A 363 6.87 -6.65 10.78
C GLY A 363 5.78 -7.71 10.54
N PRO A 364 6.09 -8.71 9.69
CA PRO A 364 5.11 -9.72 9.28
C PRO A 364 4.70 -10.67 10.41
N ARG A 365 5.50 -10.76 11.49
CA ARG A 365 5.17 -11.59 12.66
C ARG A 365 3.96 -11.09 13.46
N ARG A 366 3.74 -9.76 13.50
CA ARG A 366 2.64 -9.15 14.26
C ARG A 366 1.45 -8.79 13.39
N LEU A 367 1.71 -8.43 12.14
CA LEU A 367 0.70 -7.91 11.21
C LEU A 367 0.34 -8.90 10.10
N GLY A 368 0.95 -10.09 10.08
CA GLY A 368 0.78 -11.03 8.98
C GLY A 368 1.22 -10.41 7.66
N PRO A 369 0.42 -10.53 6.58
CA PRO A 369 0.79 -9.99 5.27
C PRO A 369 1.05 -8.49 5.28
N ARG A 370 0.36 -7.72 6.13
CA ARG A 370 0.51 -6.26 6.23
C ARG A 370 1.91 -5.83 6.67
N GLY A 371 2.71 -6.72 7.27
CA GLY A 371 4.11 -6.44 7.56
C GLY A 371 5.07 -6.78 6.42
N GLU A 372 4.56 -7.30 5.29
CA GLU A 372 5.38 -7.75 4.19
C GLU A 372 5.88 -6.58 3.31
N PRO A 373 7.16 -6.56 2.92
CA PRO A 373 7.75 -5.49 2.12
C PRO A 373 7.06 -5.26 0.76
N TRP A 374 6.55 -6.33 0.15
CA TRP A 374 6.00 -6.29 -1.21
C TRP A 374 4.65 -5.57 -1.30
N LEU A 375 3.95 -5.37 -0.17
CA LEU A 375 2.73 -4.56 -0.08
C LEU A 375 3.00 -3.05 -0.15
N TYR A 376 4.26 -2.65 -0.02
CA TYR A 376 4.69 -1.26 0.01
C TYR A 376 5.61 -0.94 -1.18
N PRO A 377 5.11 -0.99 -2.42
CA PRO A 377 5.86 -0.48 -3.57
C PRO A 377 6.11 1.02 -3.42
N ASP A 378 7.12 1.53 -4.12
CA ASP A 378 7.46 2.95 -4.05
C ASP A 378 6.26 3.83 -4.46
N HIS A 379 6.22 5.03 -3.92
CA HIS A 379 5.15 5.97 -4.20
C HIS A 379 5.25 6.56 -5.61
N TYR A 380 6.47 6.65 -6.13
CA TYR A 380 6.82 7.27 -7.39
C TYR A 380 7.62 6.30 -8.27
N GLY A 381 7.44 6.41 -9.59
CA GLY A 381 8.27 5.67 -10.55
C GLY A 381 9.71 6.16 -10.55
N ALA A 382 10.64 5.30 -10.99
CA ALA A 382 12.03 5.72 -11.18
C ALA A 382 12.12 6.90 -12.16
N ALA A 383 12.78 7.98 -11.75
CA ALA A 383 12.98 9.18 -12.59
C ALA A 383 13.76 8.92 -13.89
N GLY A 384 14.35 7.72 -14.04
CA GLY A 384 15.13 7.28 -15.19
C GLY A 384 14.43 6.31 -16.15
N GLY A 385 13.11 6.14 -16.06
CA GLY A 385 12.37 5.26 -16.98
C GLY A 385 12.41 5.79 -18.42
N GLU A 386 13.16 5.09 -19.28
CA GLU A 386 13.23 5.18 -20.75
C GLU A 386 12.55 6.40 -21.38
N ARG A 387 13.39 7.34 -21.83
CA ARG A 387 13.10 8.48 -22.71
C ARG A 387 12.29 8.02 -23.94
N GLY A 388 10.98 7.96 -23.79
CA GLY A 388 10.07 7.38 -24.79
C GLY A 388 8.67 7.09 -24.26
N ARG A 389 8.48 7.05 -22.94
CA ARG A 389 7.16 6.91 -22.34
C ARG A 389 6.88 8.16 -21.51
N GLY A 390 5.92 8.97 -21.99
CA GLY A 390 5.63 10.31 -21.46
C GLY A 390 5.44 10.37 -19.94
N VAL A 391 5.56 11.58 -19.39
CA VAL A 391 5.30 11.90 -17.97
C VAL A 391 3.95 11.32 -17.59
N ARG A 392 3.95 10.17 -16.89
CA ARG A 392 2.73 9.50 -16.47
C ARG A 392 2.45 9.83 -15.03
N VAL A 393 1.25 10.39 -14.84
CA VAL A 393 0.75 11.07 -13.64
C VAL A 393 0.94 10.23 -12.37
N GLU A 394 1.35 10.92 -11.31
CA GLU A 394 1.80 10.43 -9.99
C GLU A 394 0.71 9.78 -9.12
N TRP A 395 -0.53 9.74 -9.58
CA TRP A 395 -1.65 9.11 -8.90
C TRP A 395 -2.45 8.38 -9.97
N GLY A 396 -2.45 7.04 -9.88
CA GLY A 396 -3.04 6.09 -10.81
C GLY A 396 -3.99 6.65 -11.87
N VAL A 397 -3.62 6.48 -13.14
CA VAL A 397 -4.58 6.61 -14.24
C VAL A 397 -5.71 5.62 -13.97
N ALA A 398 -6.89 6.13 -13.59
CA ALA A 398 -8.13 5.42 -13.78
C ALA A 398 -8.25 5.18 -15.28
N CYS A 399 -7.90 3.97 -15.73
CA CYS A 399 -8.17 3.55 -17.09
C CYS A 399 -9.69 3.38 -17.18
N VAL A 400 -10.40 4.46 -17.54
CA VAL A 400 -11.79 4.38 -17.97
C VAL A 400 -11.79 3.48 -19.18
N ARG A 401 -12.27 2.26 -19.00
CA ARG A 401 -12.48 1.31 -20.07
C ARG A 401 -13.50 1.92 -21.01
N GLN A 402 -13.04 2.36 -22.19
CA GLN A 402 -13.92 2.59 -23.33
C GLN A 402 -14.67 1.27 -23.54
N ARG A 403 -16.00 1.28 -23.37
CA ARG A 403 -16.80 0.14 -23.83
C ARG A 403 -16.64 0.11 -25.33
N ASP A 404 -16.02 -0.96 -25.84
CA ASP A 404 -16.20 -1.34 -27.22
C ASP A 404 -17.71 -1.56 -27.42
N ALA A 405 -18.32 -0.68 -28.20
CA ALA A 405 -19.67 -0.84 -28.69
C ALA A 405 -19.59 -1.80 -29.88
N ASP A 406 -19.66 -3.09 -29.58
CA ASP A 406 -20.10 -4.10 -30.55
C ASP A 406 -21.50 -4.56 -30.15
N GLY A 407 -22.46 -4.15 -30.99
CA GLY A 407 -23.90 -4.36 -30.87
C GLY A 407 -24.60 -3.51 -31.92
#